data_AF-A0A6B3EJU1-F1
#
_entry.id   AF-A0A6B3EJU1-F1
#
_cell.length_a   1.000
_cell.length_b   1.000
_cell.length_c   1.000
_cell.angle_alpha   90.00
_cell.angle_beta   90.00
_cell.angle_gamma   90.00
#
_symmetry.space_group_name_H-M   'P 1'
#
loop_
_entity.id
_entity.type
_entity.pdbx_description
1 polymer ?
#
loop_
_entity_poly.entity_id
_entity_poly.type
_entity_poly.pdbx_seq_one_letter_code
_entity_poly.pdbx_strand_id
1 'polypeptide(L)'
;AAEDATYHQFYFPDTNILVTRMLTEDGIVEVQDFMPLLRPKDEAHRQRLVRRVVCVRGRMPMRTEIAPRMDYGRAPHEARAT
;
A
#
# COMPACT_ATOMS: atom_id res chain seq x y z
N ALA A 1 -9.39 7.97 10.06
CA ALA A 1 -8.62 6.80 10.55
C ALA A 1 -9.40 6.20 11.71
N ALA A 2 -9.26 4.91 12.01
CA ALA A 2 -9.80 4.39 13.28
C ALA A 2 -9.11 5.15 14.42
N GLU A 3 -9.90 5.79 15.29
CA GLU A 3 -9.40 6.79 16.25
C GLU A 3 -8.40 6.21 17.25
N ASP A 4 -8.45 4.89 17.50
CA ASP A 4 -7.57 4.18 18.44
C ASP A 4 -6.72 3.07 17.80
N ALA A 5 -6.30 3.25 16.54
CA ALA A 5 -5.41 2.27 15.90
C ALA A 5 -3.94 2.47 16.31
N THR A 6 -3.28 1.40 16.75
CA THR A 6 -1.81 1.37 16.88
C THR A 6 -1.19 0.95 15.55
N TYR A 7 -0.12 1.64 15.14
CA TYR A 7 0.55 1.38 13.86
C TYR A 7 1.94 0.78 14.10
N HIS A 8 2.23 -0.33 13.44
CA HIS A 8 3.58 -0.92 13.41
C HIS A 8 4.06 -1.02 11.97
N GLN A 9 5.21 -0.40 11.69
CA GLN A 9 5.81 -0.39 10.37
C GLN A 9 7.18 -1.03 10.37
N PHE A 10 7.47 -1.85 9.37
CA PHE A 10 8.76 -2.49 9.17
C PHE A 10 8.97 -2.89 7.72
N TYR A 11 10.22 -3.01 7.29
CA TYR A 11 10.54 -3.65 6.02
C TYR A 11 10.53 -5.17 6.19
N PHE A 12 9.89 -5.89 5.28
CA PHE A 12 9.92 -7.34 5.30
C PHE A 12 11.37 -7.81 5.06
N PRO A 13 11.90 -8.74 5.87
CA PRO A 13 13.31 -9.11 5.85
C PRO A 13 13.84 -9.39 4.45
N ASP A 14 15.03 -8.87 4.15
CA ASP A 14 15.74 -9.06 2.88
C ASP A 14 14.98 -8.60 1.63
N THR A 15 13.99 -7.70 1.79
CA THR A 15 13.21 -7.15 0.68
C THR A 15 12.96 -5.65 0.84
N ASN A 16 12.62 -4.99 -0.27
CA ASN A 16 12.13 -3.61 -0.26
C ASN A 16 10.59 -3.53 -0.14
N ILE A 17 9.97 -4.49 0.57
CA ILE A 17 8.53 -4.48 0.83
C ILE A 17 8.30 -3.80 2.17
N LEU A 18 7.57 -2.67 2.15
CA LEU A 18 7.17 -1.97 3.36
C LEU A 18 5.86 -2.56 3.88
N VAL A 19 5.85 -2.99 5.13
CA VAL A 19 4.67 -3.53 5.80
C VAL A 19 4.22 -2.55 6.87
N THR A 20 2.94 -2.18 6.84
CA THR A 20 2.28 -1.39 7.89
C THR A 20 1.11 -2.18 8.45
N ARG A 21 1.14 -2.47 9.75
CA ARG A 21 0.03 -3.09 10.49
C ARG A 21 -0.73 -2.04 11.26
N MET A 22 -2.04 -2.03 11.08
CA MET A 22 -3.00 -1.23 11.83
C MET A 22 -3.72 -2.18 12.78
N LEU A 23 -3.48 -2.02 14.08
CA LEU A 23 -4.06 -2.83 15.13
C LEU A 23 -5.22 -2.05 15.74
N THR A 24 -6.43 -2.61 15.68
CA THR A 24 -7.65 -2.05 16.28
C THR A 24 -8.25 -3.09 17.23
N GLU A 25 -9.28 -2.70 17.99
CA GLU A 25 -10.01 -3.64 18.86
C GLU A 25 -10.68 -4.77 18.06
N ASP A 26 -11.26 -4.42 16.91
CA ASP A 26 -12.03 -5.35 16.07
C ASP A 26 -11.18 -6.24 15.13
N GLY A 27 -9.89 -5.91 14.96
CA GLY A 27 -9.04 -6.64 14.02
C GLY A 27 -7.67 -6.07 13.76
N ILE A 28 -6.95 -6.72 12.85
CA ILE A 28 -5.65 -6.27 12.38
C ILE A 28 -5.67 -6.21 10.86
N VAL A 29 -5.31 -5.05 10.33
CA VAL A 29 -5.18 -4.82 8.88
C VAL A 29 -3.71 -4.62 8.55
N GLU A 30 -3.22 -5.36 7.57
CA GLU A 30 -1.87 -5.23 7.05
C GLU A 30 -1.92 -4.59 5.66
N VAL A 31 -1.10 -3.57 5.47
CA VAL A 31 -0.84 -2.93 4.18
C VAL A 31 0.59 -3.25 3.79
N GLN A 32 0.78 -3.86 2.62
CA GLN A 32 2.08 -4.15 2.04
C GLN A 32 2.28 -3.29 0.80
N ASP A 33 3.32 -2.48 0.80
CA ASP A 33 3.68 -1.56 -0.27
C ASP A 33 5.01 -1.96 -0.90
N PHE A 34 5.04 -2.14 -2.22
CA PHE A 34 6.26 -2.47 -2.95
C PHE A 34 6.17 -2.11 -4.43
N MET A 35 7.33 -2.08 -5.09
CA MET A 35 7.46 -1.92 -6.53
C MET A 35 8.16 -3.15 -7.12
N PRO A 36 7.46 -4.02 -7.87
CA PRO A 36 8.03 -5.28 -8.34
C PRO A 36 9.05 -5.06 -9.46
N LEU A 37 10.28 -5.50 -9.23
CA LEU A 37 11.33 -5.60 -10.25
C LEU A 37 11.47 -7.07 -10.64
N LEU A 38 11.14 -7.41 -11.90
CA LEU A 38 11.25 -8.78 -12.39
C LEU A 38 12.71 -9.20 -12.56
N ARG A 39 13.52 -8.33 -13.18
CA ARG A 39 14.95 -8.51 -13.40
C ARG A 39 15.66 -7.15 -13.37
N PRO A 40 16.93 -7.08 -12.97
CA PRO A 40 17.74 -5.87 -13.12
C PRO A 40 17.77 -5.43 -14.58
N LYS A 41 17.53 -4.14 -14.84
CA LYS A 41 17.57 -3.53 -16.19
C LYS A 41 16.62 -4.17 -17.22
N ASP A 42 15.48 -4.70 -16.79
CA ASP A 42 14.50 -5.27 -17.71
C ASP A 42 13.87 -4.17 -18.61
N GLU A 43 14.10 -4.24 -19.92
CA GLU A 43 13.53 -3.30 -20.90
C GLU A 43 11.99 -3.36 -20.97
N ALA A 44 11.42 -4.52 -20.64
CA ALA A 44 9.97 -4.69 -20.56
C ALA A 44 9.40 -4.20 -19.22
N HIS A 45 10.23 -3.69 -18.30
CA HIS A 45 9.75 -3.22 -17.01
C HIS A 45 8.69 -2.12 -17.18
N ARG A 46 7.66 -2.22 -16.35
CA ARG A 46 6.61 -1.21 -16.19
C ARG A 46 6.58 -0.81 -14.73
N GLN A 47 6.79 0.48 -14.49
CA GLN A 47 6.71 1.08 -13.16
C GLN A 47 5.32 0.82 -12.59
N ARG A 48 5.28 0.08 -11.49
CA ARG A 48 4.04 -0.32 -10.83
C ARG A 48 4.24 -0.15 -9.34
N LEU A 49 3.32 0.57 -8.71
CA LEU A 49 3.18 0.55 -7.26
C LEU A 49 2.12 -0.50 -6.92
N VAL A 50 2.49 -1.46 -6.08
CA VAL A 50 1.55 -2.47 -5.57
C VAL A 50 1.29 -2.18 -4.11
N ARG A 51 0.01 -1.96 -3.79
CA ARG A 51 -0.50 -1.84 -2.42
C ARG A 51 -1.46 -3.00 -2.18
N ARG A 52 -1.04 -3.98 -1.38
CA ARG A 52 -1.86 -5.11 -0.97
C ARG A 52 -2.43 -4.84 0.42
N VAL A 53 -3.75 -4.92 0.56
CA VAL A 53 -4.45 -4.72 1.83
C VAL A 53 -5.08 -6.04 2.26
N VAL A 54 -4.81 -6.48 3.49
CA VAL A 54 -5.28 -7.77 4.02
C VAL A 54 -5.80 -7.60 5.43
N CYS A 55 -6.98 -8.15 5.72
CA CYS A 55 -7.45 -8.36 7.09
C CYS A 55 -6.78 -9.64 7.62
N VAL A 56 -5.74 -9.50 8.44
CA VAL A 56 -4.98 -10.67 8.95
C VAL A 56 -5.66 -11.31 10.16
N ARG A 57 -6.50 -10.57 10.88
CA ARG A 57 -7.31 -11.05 12.00
C ARG A 57 -8.57 -10.21 12.16
N GLY A 58 -9.67 -10.84 12.58
CA GLY A 58 -10.94 -10.17 12.83
C GLY A 58 -11.71 -9.87 11.54
N ARG A 59 -12.66 -8.92 11.62
CA ARG A 59 -13.45 -8.49 10.46
C ARG A 59 -13.50 -6.98 10.42
N MET A 60 -12.85 -6.41 9.40
CA MET A 60 -12.73 -4.96 9.26
C MET A 60 -13.37 -4.51 7.94
N PRO A 61 -14.33 -3.57 7.96
CA PRO A 61 -14.78 -2.91 6.73
C PRO A 61 -13.64 -2.06 6.17
N MET A 62 -13.41 -2.15 4.86
CA MET A 62 -12.33 -1.45 4.19
C MET A 62 -12.89 -0.61 3.03
N ARG A 63 -12.44 0.63 2.95
CA ARG A 63 -12.68 1.51 1.80
C ARG A 63 -11.32 2.00 1.31
N THR A 64 -11.11 1.92 0.00
CA THR A 64 -9.90 2.43 -0.64
C THR A 64 -10.25 3.64 -1.49
N GLU A 65 -9.43 4.68 -1.37
CA GLU A 65 -9.46 5.85 -2.24
C GLU A 65 -8.08 5.98 -2.90
N ILE A 66 -8.07 6.09 -4.22
CA ILE A 66 -6.85 6.27 -5.00
C ILE A 66 -6.89 7.66 -5.60
N ALA A 67 -6.01 8.54 -5.11
CA ALA A 67 -5.90 9.92 -5.56
C ALA A 67 -4.43 10.21 -5.93
N PRO A 68 -3.99 9.89 -7.16
CA PRO A 68 -2.64 10.22 -7.62
C PRO A 68 -2.36 11.72 -7.46
N ARG A 69 -1.14 12.11 -7.12
CA ARG A 69 -0.76 13.53 -6.98
C ARG A 69 0.54 13.78 -7.74
N MET A 70 0.41 13.98 -9.05
CA MET A 70 1.55 14.24 -9.94
C MET A 70 2.18 15.60 -9.64
N ASP A 71 3.48 15.73 -9.92
CA ASP A 71 4.28 16.94 -9.64
C ASP A 71 4.06 17.49 -8.22
N TYR A 72 4.18 16.61 -7.21
CA TYR A 72 3.93 16.97 -5.81
C TYR A 72 2.55 17.60 -5.56
N GLY A 73 1.56 17.22 -6.37
CA GLY A 73 0.18 17.72 -6.29
C GLY A 73 -0.09 19.03 -7.05
N ARG A 74 0.89 19.57 -7.79
CA ARG A 74 0.71 20.79 -8.58
C ARG A 74 0.09 20.56 -9.95
N ALA A 75 0.30 19.38 -10.54
CA ALA A 75 -0.21 19.08 -11.87
C ALA A 75 -1.62 18.47 -11.80
N PRO A 76 -2.55 18.87 -12.70
CA PRO A 76 -3.79 18.13 -12.90
C PRO A 76 -3.46 16.73 -13.44
N HIS A 77 -4.34 15.78 -13.19
CA HIS A 77 -4.20 14.43 -13.71
C HIS A 77 -5.58 13.82 -13.96
N GLU A 78 -5.63 12.85 -14.87
CA GLU A 78 -6.77 11.96 -15.06
C GLU A 78 -6.39 10.57 -14.53
N ALA A 79 -7.29 9.95 -13.78
CA ALA A 79 -7.13 8.60 -13.28
C ALA A 79 -8.30 7.75 -13.78
N ARG A 80 -7.99 6.54 -14.25
CA ARG A 80 -8.99 5.56 -14.68
C ARG A 80 -8.85 4.31 -13.83
N ALA A 81 -9.94 3.93 -13.18
CA ALA A 81 -10.05 2.61 -12.56
C ALA A 81 -10.29 1.57 -13.66
N THR A 82 -9.58 0.45 -13.56
CA THR A 82 -9.75 -0.74 -14.40
C THR A 82 -10.40 -1.85 -13.61
#